data_AF-A0A182GR73-F1
#
_entry.id   AF-A0A182GR73-F1
#
_cell.length_a   1.000
_cell.length_b   1.000
_cell.length_c   1.000
_cell.angle_alpha   90.00
_cell.angle_beta   90.00
_cell.angle_gamma   90.00
#
_symmetry.space_group_name_H-M   'P 1'
#
loop_
_entity.id
_entity.type
_entity.pdbx_description
1 polymer ?
#
loop_
_entity_poly.entity_id
_entity_poly.type
_entity_poly.pdbx_seq_one_letter_code
_entity_poly.pdbx_strand_id
1 'polypeptide(L)'
;MNNSESAAVNSRRTGQSCPTHATKRGDLYCLTCEVVVCAECLIGSREHSRHSVDTVRDTYAGRFQETRAKLDSLNSHIKSLRREAEKCLVVLETVRRNEASMLDRLDRLMAEAKAQVVGASKKYAEQLEPLLLTTRLKSHNRDRIVDKIDGLSEGEFLVQQAEINRQCDGLMGNSMYSIPEQGDGSDGIECSLLPKIETLHHDLALDGRRFIPLSYIDRYAVKWNLHLERTDKLLLHLDTKEMIDLRGNFLFVLEILDRLPLKKTRIVVSIELPADVSHQITRVLSNDFSQLQNAKSHTKDGLVRIKYGIGPEDPITERNCYEFTLQKYRNKLRSVRDEMIEWKKYNIGHLIMEVCPSSGSKLTALQQSPAMIDANGVRWQLKVSINGKGTKGFVGAFLTKCTPQCGGWYDFFIELVHPRSERQNRVFKGCHQFEKQETIKLQQFMAVVFLDKFQDNGTLHFRFGIKMED
;
A
#
# COMPACT_ATOMS: atom_id res chain seq x y z
N MET A 1 5.44 34.92 52.32
CA MET A 1 4.82 35.88 53.25
C MET A 1 3.56 35.25 53.77
N ASN A 2 3.52 35.08 55.09
CA ASN A 2 2.45 34.44 55.85
C ASN A 2 1.11 35.11 55.61
N ASN A 3 0.07 34.32 55.38
CA ASN A 3 -1.30 34.66 55.78
C ASN A 3 -2.03 33.36 56.12
N SER A 4 -1.73 32.87 57.32
CA SER A 4 -2.58 31.97 58.08
C SER A 4 -3.79 32.76 58.56
N GLU A 5 -4.82 32.87 57.72
CA GLU A 5 -6.15 33.31 58.17
C GLU A 5 -6.87 32.09 58.75
N SER A 6 -6.87 32.02 60.08
CA SER A 6 -7.81 31.19 60.82
C SER A 6 -9.22 31.61 60.41
N ALA A 7 -9.93 30.75 59.70
CA ALA A 7 -11.35 30.90 59.47
C ALA A 7 -12.07 30.76 60.82
N ALA A 8 -12.24 31.88 61.51
CA ALA A 8 -13.13 32.01 62.64
C ALA A 8 -14.52 31.55 62.19
N VAL A 9 -14.96 30.41 62.74
CA VAL A 9 -16.31 29.89 62.57
C VAL A 9 -17.26 30.86 63.27
N ASN A 10 -17.69 31.88 62.54
CA ASN A 10 -18.72 32.81 62.95
C ASN A 10 -20.05 32.05 62.97
N SER A 11 -20.34 31.46 64.13
CA SER A 11 -21.62 30.84 64.50
C SER A 11 -22.74 31.90 64.45
N ARG A 12 -23.27 32.21 63.26
CA ARG A 12 -24.60 32.83 63.13
C ARG A 12 -25.65 31.76 63.47
N ARG A 13 -26.05 31.72 64.74
CA ARG A 13 -27.22 31.00 65.23
C ARG A 13 -28.49 31.67 64.68
N THR A 14 -28.91 31.31 63.48
CA THR A 14 -30.31 31.42 63.05
C THR A 14 -30.79 29.99 62.79
N GLY A 15 -31.21 29.31 63.86
CA GLY A 15 -31.84 27.99 63.71
C GLY A 15 -33.11 28.16 62.90
N GLN A 16 -33.19 27.52 61.74
CA GLN A 16 -34.41 27.52 60.93
C GLN A 16 -35.56 26.93 61.75
N SER A 17 -36.71 27.59 61.73
CA SER A 17 -37.95 27.04 62.29
C SER A 17 -38.42 25.86 61.46
N CYS A 18 -39.07 24.89 62.11
CA CYS A 18 -39.66 23.76 61.40
C CYS A 18 -40.71 24.26 60.38
N PRO A 19 -40.71 23.74 59.13
CA PRO A 19 -41.67 24.16 58.11
C PRO A 19 -43.13 23.92 58.51
N THR A 20 -43.38 22.86 59.27
CA THR A 20 -44.72 22.44 59.73
C THR A 20 -45.10 23.05 61.08
N HIS A 21 -44.11 23.35 61.92
CA HIS A 21 -44.30 23.89 63.27
C HIS A 21 -43.49 25.18 63.43
N ALA A 22 -44.04 26.29 62.94
CA ALA A 22 -43.34 27.58 62.83
C ALA A 22 -42.76 28.13 64.15
N THR A 23 -43.30 27.73 65.29
CA THR A 23 -42.85 28.15 66.63
C THR A 23 -41.73 27.26 67.20
N LYS A 24 -41.38 26.16 66.55
CA LYS A 24 -40.40 25.16 67.02
C LYS A 24 -39.15 25.17 66.15
N ARG A 25 -37.99 24.90 66.77
CA ARG A 25 -36.70 24.82 66.05
C ARG A 25 -36.58 23.52 65.27
N GLY A 26 -36.13 23.64 64.03
CA GLY A 26 -35.81 22.51 63.16
C GLY A 26 -34.36 22.07 63.34
N ASP A 27 -34.06 21.42 64.46
CA ASP A 27 -32.69 20.97 64.77
C ASP A 27 -32.38 19.55 64.21
N LEU A 28 -33.40 18.88 63.64
CA LEU A 28 -33.33 17.52 63.10
C LEU A 28 -33.54 17.50 61.58
N TYR A 29 -32.92 16.56 60.89
CA TYR A 29 -33.03 16.35 59.45
C TYR A 29 -33.54 14.95 59.16
N CYS A 30 -34.70 14.86 58.52
CA CYS A 30 -35.30 13.60 58.11
C CYS A 30 -34.60 13.11 56.83
N LEU A 31 -33.78 12.07 56.94
CA LEU A 31 -33.03 11.49 55.83
C LEU A 31 -33.94 10.84 54.78
N THR A 32 -35.12 10.37 55.20
CA THR A 32 -36.10 9.74 54.29
C THR A 32 -36.86 10.77 53.46
N CYS A 33 -37.15 11.95 54.02
CA CYS A 33 -37.92 13.00 53.34
C CYS A 33 -37.04 14.15 52.83
N GLU A 34 -35.75 14.14 53.16
CA GLU A 34 -34.77 15.18 52.83
C GLU A 34 -35.12 16.59 53.31
N VAL A 35 -35.84 16.69 54.42
CA VAL A 35 -36.31 17.96 55.00
C VAL A 35 -35.89 18.15 56.45
N VAL A 36 -35.76 19.42 56.86
CA VAL A 36 -35.53 19.82 58.25
C VAL A 36 -36.85 19.72 59.03
N VAL A 37 -36.81 19.09 60.21
CA VAL A 37 -37.97 18.81 61.07
C VAL A 37 -37.68 19.17 62.53
N CYS A 38 -38.71 19.41 63.34
CA CYS A 38 -38.57 19.54 64.80
C CYS A 38 -38.90 18.22 65.51
N ALA A 39 -38.68 18.16 66.83
CA ALA A 39 -39.03 16.98 67.63
C ALA A 39 -40.54 16.63 67.62
N GLU A 40 -41.43 17.63 67.45
CA GLU A 40 -42.89 17.39 67.37
C GLU A 40 -43.30 16.69 66.07
N CYS A 41 -42.55 16.85 64.98
CA CYS A 41 -42.76 16.11 63.73
C CYS A 41 -42.51 14.60 63.88
N LEU A 42 -41.74 14.19 64.89
CA LEU A 42 -41.40 12.78 65.15
C LEU A 42 -42.40 12.13 66.12
N ILE A 43 -42.80 12.88 67.14
CA ILE A 43 -43.59 12.37 68.27
C ILE A 43 -45.09 12.65 68.08
N GLY A 44 -45.43 13.84 67.55
CA GLY A 44 -46.80 14.36 67.51
C GLY A 44 -47.51 14.14 66.17
N SER A 45 -46.81 14.31 65.04
CA SER A 45 -47.36 14.00 63.71
C SER A 45 -46.88 12.62 63.23
N ARG A 46 -47.80 11.78 62.73
CA ARG A 46 -47.45 10.42 62.26
C ARG A 46 -46.51 10.43 61.03
N GLU A 47 -46.30 11.59 60.40
CA GLU A 47 -45.63 11.75 59.10
C GLU A 47 -44.14 11.38 59.09
N HIS A 48 -43.42 11.55 60.22
CA HIS A 48 -41.99 11.20 60.30
C HIS A 48 -41.66 10.19 61.41
N SER A 49 -42.67 9.67 62.11
CA SER A 49 -42.53 8.77 63.27
C SER A 49 -41.77 7.46 63.01
N ARG A 50 -41.62 7.05 61.75
CA ARG A 50 -40.89 5.83 61.32
C ARG A 50 -39.74 6.11 60.36
N HIS A 51 -39.40 7.38 60.13
CA HIS A 51 -38.35 7.76 59.20
C HIS A 51 -37.00 7.83 59.90
N SER A 52 -35.93 7.67 59.12
CA SER A 52 -34.57 7.84 59.64
C SER A 52 -34.29 9.33 59.80
N VAL A 53 -33.89 9.76 60.99
CA VAL A 53 -33.65 11.16 61.31
C VAL A 53 -32.30 11.30 61.99
N ASP A 54 -31.56 12.34 61.61
CA ASP A 54 -30.28 12.72 62.20
C ASP A 54 -30.30 14.20 62.61
N THR A 55 -29.27 14.73 63.24
CA THR A 55 -29.18 16.17 63.49
C THR A 55 -28.86 16.92 62.20
N VAL A 56 -29.41 18.13 62.05
CA VAL A 56 -29.07 19.00 60.91
C VAL A 56 -27.56 19.26 60.86
N ARG A 57 -26.92 19.37 62.03
CA ARG A 57 -25.49 19.64 62.15
C ARG A 57 -24.65 18.50 61.57
N ASP A 58 -24.97 17.26 61.92
CA ASP A 58 -24.19 16.08 61.50
C ASP A 58 -24.44 15.78 60.01
N THR A 59 -25.69 15.90 59.56
CA THR A 59 -26.02 15.74 58.13
C THR A 59 -25.36 16.83 57.28
N TYR A 60 -25.34 18.08 57.75
CA TYR A 60 -24.65 19.18 57.07
C TYR A 60 -23.15 18.92 56.99
N ALA A 61 -22.52 18.53 58.09
CA ALA A 61 -21.08 18.24 58.11
C ALA A 61 -20.71 17.13 57.11
N GLY A 62 -21.49 16.04 57.08
CA GLY A 62 -21.29 14.93 56.13
C GLY A 62 -21.48 15.35 54.67
N ARG A 63 -22.65 15.94 54.32
CA ARG A 63 -22.95 16.37 52.94
C ARG A 63 -22.02 17.48 52.45
N PHE A 64 -21.59 18.38 53.34
CA PHE A 64 -20.63 19.44 53.02
C PHE A 64 -19.26 18.84 52.69
N GLN A 65 -18.76 17.90 53.50
CA GLN A 65 -17.50 17.21 53.22
C GLN A 65 -17.55 16.41 51.91
N GLU A 66 -18.65 15.70 51.65
CA GLU A 66 -18.84 14.96 50.41
C GLU A 66 -18.82 15.90 49.19
N THR A 67 -19.54 17.02 49.27
CA THR A 67 -19.59 18.02 48.19
C THR A 67 -18.23 18.67 47.98
N ARG A 68 -17.50 18.97 49.06
CA ARG A 68 -16.13 19.50 49.01
C ARG A 68 -15.19 18.52 48.30
N ALA A 69 -15.24 17.24 48.65
CA ALA A 69 -14.42 16.20 48.02
C ALA A 69 -14.73 16.05 46.51
N LYS A 70 -16.02 16.13 46.12
CA LYS A 70 -16.41 16.15 44.70
C LYS A 70 -15.84 17.37 43.98
N LEU A 71 -15.84 18.54 44.61
CA LEU A 71 -15.28 19.77 44.06
C LEU A 71 -13.74 19.67 43.86
N ASP A 72 -13.04 19.08 44.83
CA ASP A 72 -11.59 18.89 44.76
C ASP A 72 -11.20 17.87 43.67
N SER A 73 -12.00 16.81 43.49
CA SER A 73 -11.86 15.86 42.39
C SER A 73 -12.09 16.53 41.03
N LEU A 74 -13.14 17.35 40.90
CA LEU A 74 -13.42 18.12 39.68
C LEU A 74 -12.28 19.08 39.33
N ASN A 75 -11.75 19.81 40.33
CA ASN A 75 -10.61 20.70 40.14
C ASN A 75 -9.36 19.95 39.63
N SER A 76 -9.13 18.75 40.14
CA SER A 76 -8.03 17.89 39.70
C SER A 76 -8.24 17.43 38.25
N HIS A 77 -9.48 17.06 37.89
CA HIS A 77 -9.84 16.67 36.53
C HIS A 77 -9.68 17.83 35.53
N ILE A 78 -10.15 19.04 35.86
CA ILE A 78 -9.98 20.24 35.03
C ILE A 78 -8.49 20.56 34.82
N LYS A 79 -7.66 20.44 35.86
CA LYS A 79 -6.21 20.62 35.73
C LYS A 79 -5.57 19.59 34.78
N SER A 80 -6.07 18.35 34.77
CA SER A 80 -5.62 17.33 33.83
C SER A 80 -6.03 17.64 32.40
N LEU A 81 -7.31 18.02 32.20
CA LEU A 81 -7.83 18.41 30.88
C LEU A 81 -7.06 19.59 30.29
N ARG A 82 -6.73 20.60 31.10
CA ARG A 82 -5.91 21.74 30.64
C ARG A 82 -4.53 21.31 30.16
N ARG A 83 -3.85 20.44 30.91
CA ARG A 83 -2.54 19.90 30.51
C ARG A 83 -2.63 19.11 29.20
N GLU A 84 -3.70 18.34 29.02
CA GLU A 84 -3.88 17.57 27.78
C GLU A 84 -4.21 18.46 26.58
N ALA A 85 -5.04 19.50 26.77
CA ALA A 85 -5.32 20.49 25.74
C ALA A 85 -4.05 21.23 25.27
N GLU A 86 -3.14 21.55 26.19
CA GLU A 86 -1.86 22.19 25.88
C GLU A 86 -0.96 21.28 25.04
N LYS A 87 -0.90 19.98 25.35
CA LYS A 87 -0.21 19.00 24.49
C LYS A 87 -0.81 18.94 23.09
N CYS A 88 -2.14 18.92 22.98
CA CYS A 88 -2.83 18.93 21.68
C CYS A 88 -2.48 20.18 20.85
N LEU A 89 -2.35 21.35 21.47
CA LEU A 89 -1.92 22.57 20.79
C LEU A 89 -0.49 22.45 20.24
N VAL A 90 0.45 21.93 21.03
CA VAL A 90 1.83 21.70 20.59
C VAL A 90 1.90 20.73 19.42
N VAL A 91 1.12 19.64 19.47
CA VAL A 91 1.02 18.67 18.36
C VAL A 91 0.47 19.35 17.11
N LEU A 92 -0.61 20.12 17.24
CA LEU A 92 -1.24 20.82 16.11
C LEU A 92 -0.28 21.83 15.46
N GLU A 93 0.49 22.57 16.26
CA GLU A 93 1.50 23.50 15.75
C GLU A 93 2.66 22.77 15.05
N THR A 94 3.06 21.60 15.57
CA THR A 94 4.06 20.74 14.94
C THR A 94 3.56 20.19 13.59
N VAL A 95 2.31 19.77 13.51
CA VAL A 95 1.67 19.33 12.25
C VAL A 95 1.69 20.46 11.22
N ARG A 96 1.28 21.68 11.60
CA ARG A 96 1.30 22.86 10.71
C ARG A 96 2.69 23.20 10.21
N ARG A 97 3.71 23.12 11.08
CA ARG A 97 5.11 23.36 10.71
C ARG A 97 5.62 22.30 9.73
N ASN A 98 5.28 21.04 9.96
CA ASN A 98 5.64 19.94 9.07
C ASN A 98 4.95 20.07 7.70
N GLU A 99 3.67 20.44 7.68
CA GLU A 99 2.93 20.73 6.45
C GLU A 99 3.63 21.81 5.62
N ALA A 100 3.95 22.96 6.23
CA ALA A 100 4.66 24.05 5.56
C ALA A 100 6.03 23.60 5.01
N SER A 101 6.78 22.80 5.79
CA SER A 101 8.06 22.25 5.35
C SER A 101 7.93 21.25 4.19
N MET A 102 6.88 20.43 4.17
CA MET A 102 6.61 19.50 3.08
C MET A 102 6.24 20.23 1.80
N LEU A 103 5.41 21.27 1.88
CA LEU A 103 5.04 22.10 0.73
C LEU A 103 6.25 22.80 0.11
N ASP A 104 7.08 23.44 0.94
CA ASP A 104 8.32 24.10 0.52
C ASP A 104 9.33 23.11 -0.11
N ARG A 105 9.41 21.88 0.41
CA ARG A 105 10.20 20.80 -0.22
C ARG A 105 9.64 20.38 -1.58
N LEU A 106 8.32 20.28 -1.73
CA LEU A 106 7.68 19.95 -3.00
C LEU A 106 7.95 21.04 -4.04
N ASP A 107 7.83 22.32 -3.65
CA ASP A 107 8.10 23.45 -4.53
C ASP A 107 9.55 23.45 -5.03
N ARG A 108 10.52 23.18 -4.15
CA ARG A 108 11.93 23.02 -4.55
C ARG A 108 12.13 21.88 -5.55
N LEU A 109 11.55 20.71 -5.30
CA LEU A 109 11.66 19.56 -6.20
C LEU A 109 11.04 19.86 -7.57
N MET A 110 9.89 20.54 -7.60
CA MET A 110 9.27 20.97 -8.85
C MET A 110 10.13 22.00 -9.60
N ALA A 111 10.71 22.97 -8.89
CA ALA A 111 11.58 23.98 -9.49
C ALA A 111 12.85 23.35 -10.08
N GLU A 112 13.48 22.43 -9.35
CA GLU A 112 14.68 21.70 -9.80
C GLU A 112 14.36 20.83 -11.03
N ALA A 113 13.29 20.04 -10.99
CA ALA A 113 12.84 19.24 -12.13
C ALA A 113 12.56 20.12 -13.35
N LYS A 114 11.88 21.26 -13.17
CA LYS A 114 11.60 22.21 -14.26
C LYS A 114 12.89 22.79 -14.84
N ALA A 115 13.85 23.17 -14.00
CA ALA A 115 15.15 23.69 -14.44
C ALA A 115 15.94 22.63 -15.22
N GLN A 116 15.92 21.37 -14.76
CA GLN A 116 16.55 20.26 -15.46
C GLN A 116 15.93 20.02 -16.83
N VAL A 117 14.59 20.05 -16.94
CA VAL A 117 13.87 19.88 -18.22
C VAL A 117 14.21 21.00 -19.20
N VAL A 118 14.17 22.25 -18.74
CA VAL A 118 14.51 23.42 -19.58
C VAL A 118 15.97 23.36 -20.01
N GLY A 119 16.89 23.01 -19.10
CA GLY A 119 18.31 22.88 -19.40
C GLY A 119 18.61 21.76 -20.40
N ALA A 120 17.96 20.60 -20.27
CA ALA A 120 18.08 19.50 -21.22
C ALA A 120 17.55 19.90 -22.60
N SER A 121 16.34 20.46 -22.67
CA SER A 121 15.74 20.95 -23.92
C SER A 121 16.63 21.97 -24.64
N LYS A 122 17.17 22.94 -23.90
CA LYS A 122 18.09 23.94 -24.45
C LYS A 122 19.36 23.30 -25.03
N LYS A 123 19.97 22.35 -24.32
CA LYS A 123 21.15 21.61 -24.82
C LYS A 123 20.85 20.85 -26.11
N TYR A 124 19.67 20.22 -26.22
CA TYR A 124 19.28 19.54 -27.47
C TYR A 124 19.04 20.53 -28.61
N ALA A 125 18.38 21.65 -28.34
CA ALA A 125 18.16 22.70 -29.33
C ALA A 125 19.50 23.24 -29.87
N GLU A 126 20.45 23.55 -28.98
CA GLU A 126 21.80 24.00 -29.34
C GLU A 126 22.57 22.98 -30.20
N GLN A 127 22.31 21.67 -30.02
CA GLN A 127 22.93 20.61 -30.83
C GLN A 127 22.24 20.40 -32.18
N LEU A 128 20.90 20.48 -32.22
CA LEU A 128 20.10 20.12 -33.40
C LEU A 128 19.85 21.28 -34.35
N GLU A 129 19.64 22.50 -33.85
CA GLU A 129 19.32 23.67 -34.69
C GLU A 129 20.40 23.99 -35.73
N PRO A 130 21.72 23.97 -35.40
CA PRO A 130 22.77 24.20 -36.40
C PRO A 130 22.80 23.11 -37.47
N LEU A 131 22.54 21.85 -37.10
CA LEU A 131 22.47 20.71 -38.04
C LEU A 131 21.29 20.87 -39.00
N LEU A 132 20.11 21.23 -38.49
CA LEU A 132 18.93 21.48 -39.30
C LEU A 132 19.13 22.67 -40.25
N LEU A 133 19.68 23.78 -39.76
CA LEU A 133 19.96 24.97 -40.57
C LEU A 133 20.95 24.65 -41.69
N THR A 134 22.04 23.95 -41.37
CA THR A 134 23.05 23.54 -42.35
C THR A 134 22.45 22.62 -43.42
N THR A 135 21.62 21.66 -43.01
CA THR A 135 20.93 20.73 -43.93
C THR A 135 19.99 21.48 -44.88
N ARG A 136 19.19 22.42 -44.37
CA ARG A 136 18.30 23.25 -45.18
C ARG A 136 19.07 24.10 -46.19
N LEU A 137 20.17 24.72 -45.77
CA LEU A 137 21.03 25.51 -46.66
C LEU A 137 21.66 24.65 -47.76
N LYS A 138 22.15 23.45 -47.41
CA LYS A 138 22.67 22.50 -48.40
C LYS A 138 21.60 22.05 -49.39
N SER A 139 20.37 21.74 -48.92
CA SER A 139 19.25 21.39 -49.79
C SER A 139 18.87 22.53 -50.73
N HIS A 140 18.75 23.75 -50.21
CA HIS A 140 18.41 24.92 -51.04
C HIS A 140 19.48 25.19 -52.11
N ASN A 141 20.76 25.08 -51.75
CA ASN A 141 21.85 25.25 -52.71
C ASN A 141 21.88 24.12 -53.75
N ARG A 142 21.57 22.88 -53.37
CA ARG A 142 21.39 21.77 -54.31
C ARG A 142 20.30 22.11 -55.33
N ASP A 143 19.13 22.52 -54.85
CA ASP A 143 17.98 22.82 -55.72
C ASP A 143 18.32 23.94 -56.71
N ARG A 144 19.03 24.99 -56.27
CA ARG A 144 19.54 26.04 -57.17
C ARG A 144 20.53 25.55 -58.22
N ILE A 145 21.36 24.56 -57.89
CA ILE A 145 22.29 23.95 -58.86
C ILE A 145 21.51 23.11 -59.86
N VAL A 146 20.51 22.35 -59.41
CA VAL A 146 19.63 21.56 -60.29
C VAL A 146 18.87 22.49 -61.25
N ASP A 147 18.21 23.53 -60.75
CA ASP A 147 17.49 24.51 -61.57
C ASP A 147 18.42 25.18 -62.59
N LYS A 148 19.68 25.44 -62.21
CA LYS A 148 20.68 26.00 -63.11
C LYS A 148 21.06 25.00 -64.21
N ILE A 149 21.21 23.72 -63.89
CA ILE A 149 21.52 22.67 -64.88
C ILE A 149 20.36 22.52 -65.86
N ASP A 150 19.13 22.46 -65.36
CA ASP A 150 17.91 22.27 -66.17
C ASP A 150 17.66 23.43 -67.14
N GLY A 151 18.16 24.63 -66.82
CA GLY A 151 18.08 25.81 -67.68
C GLY A 151 19.19 25.98 -68.71
N LEU A 152 20.21 25.10 -68.74
CA LEU A 152 21.35 25.19 -69.66
C LEU A 152 21.17 24.29 -70.88
N SER A 153 21.62 24.75 -72.05
CA SER A 153 21.77 23.87 -73.21
C SER A 153 23.00 22.94 -73.07
N GLU A 154 23.05 21.85 -73.84
CA GLU A 154 24.13 20.86 -73.77
C GLU A 154 25.54 21.47 -73.92
N GLY A 155 25.70 22.46 -74.80
CA GLY A 155 26.97 23.17 -74.99
C GLY A 155 27.34 24.08 -73.81
N GLU A 156 26.38 24.81 -73.25
CA GLU A 156 26.61 25.72 -72.11
C GLU A 156 26.91 24.97 -70.82
N PHE A 157 26.31 23.79 -70.64
CA PHE A 157 26.61 22.89 -69.54
C PHE A 157 28.07 22.44 -69.56
N LEU A 158 28.59 21.99 -70.71
CA LEU A 158 29.98 21.54 -70.84
C LEU A 158 30.99 22.64 -70.53
N VAL A 159 30.70 23.90 -70.88
CA VAL A 159 31.56 25.05 -70.52
C VAL A 159 31.53 25.34 -69.02
N GLN A 160 30.38 25.20 -68.37
CA GLN A 160 30.19 25.53 -66.95
C GLN A 160 30.41 24.34 -65.99
N GLN A 161 30.69 23.15 -66.51
CA GLN A 161 30.78 21.91 -65.74
C GLN A 161 31.80 21.98 -64.60
N ALA A 162 32.98 22.56 -64.85
CA ALA A 162 34.02 22.71 -63.82
C ALA A 162 33.57 23.57 -62.65
N GLU A 163 32.79 24.63 -62.92
CA GLU A 163 32.24 25.51 -61.88
C GLU A 163 31.10 24.84 -61.12
N ILE A 164 30.22 24.11 -61.81
CA ILE A 164 29.14 23.33 -61.18
C ILE A 164 29.73 22.24 -60.27
N ASN A 165 30.75 21.51 -60.73
CA ASN A 165 31.45 20.51 -59.93
C ASN A 165 32.10 21.15 -58.70
N ARG A 166 32.74 22.31 -58.84
CA ARG A 166 33.30 23.06 -57.70
C ARG A 166 32.24 23.45 -56.67
N GLN A 167 31.03 23.81 -57.10
CA GLN A 167 29.91 24.10 -56.20
C GLN A 167 29.39 22.84 -55.49
N CYS A 168 29.27 21.73 -56.21
CA CYS A 168 28.94 20.43 -55.62
C CYS A 168 29.99 19.98 -54.59
N ASP A 169 31.27 20.08 -54.94
CA ASP A 169 32.40 19.76 -54.07
C ASP A 169 32.44 20.67 -52.84
N GLY A 170 32.07 21.95 -52.98
CA GLY A 170 31.92 22.88 -51.86
C GLY A 170 30.78 22.52 -50.90
N LEU A 171 29.66 21.99 -51.41
CA LEU A 171 28.56 21.48 -50.59
C LEU A 171 28.93 20.19 -49.84
N MET A 172 29.78 19.37 -50.47
CA MET A 172 30.35 18.14 -49.89
C MET A 172 31.48 18.42 -48.88
N GLY A 173 32.32 19.44 -49.14
CA GLY A 173 33.59 19.69 -48.43
C GLY A 173 33.50 20.38 -47.06
N ASN A 174 32.35 20.96 -46.70
CA ASN A 174 32.15 21.49 -45.34
C ASN A 174 31.72 20.37 -44.37
N SER A 175 32.72 19.66 -43.81
CA SER A 175 32.56 18.56 -42.84
C SER A 175 32.46 19.01 -41.37
N MET A 176 32.51 20.31 -41.08
CA MET A 176 32.42 20.80 -39.69
C MET A 176 31.09 20.40 -38.99
N TYR A 177 30.10 20.01 -39.80
CA TYR A 177 28.82 19.43 -39.37
C TYR A 177 28.43 18.26 -40.27
N SER A 178 29.37 17.36 -40.59
CA SER A 178 28.96 16.06 -41.12
C SER A 178 28.07 15.41 -40.07
N ILE A 179 26.75 15.40 -40.32
CA ILE A 179 25.83 14.52 -39.62
C ILE A 179 26.49 13.15 -39.72
N PRO A 180 26.85 12.50 -38.60
CA PRO A 180 27.37 11.15 -38.67
C PRO A 180 26.39 10.36 -39.52
N GLU A 181 26.84 9.56 -40.48
CA GLU A 181 25.98 8.59 -41.15
C GLU A 181 25.44 7.64 -40.06
N GLN A 182 24.39 8.08 -39.37
CA GLN A 182 23.64 7.31 -38.41
C GLN A 182 22.73 6.47 -39.28
N GLY A 183 23.07 5.19 -39.40
CA GLY A 183 22.18 4.22 -40.03
C GLY A 183 20.79 4.34 -39.41
N ASP A 184 19.77 4.34 -40.29
CA ASP A 184 18.33 4.48 -39.99
C ASP A 184 17.97 4.30 -38.51
N GLY A 185 17.89 5.42 -37.80
CA GLY A 185 17.46 5.45 -36.40
C GLY A 185 18.05 6.62 -35.63
N SER A 186 17.22 7.28 -34.84
CA SER A 186 17.53 8.37 -33.90
C SER A 186 18.51 8.01 -32.77
N ASP A 187 19.34 6.97 -32.93
CA ASP A 187 20.08 6.34 -31.83
C ASP A 187 21.30 7.14 -31.38
N GLY A 188 21.74 8.15 -32.14
CA GLY A 188 22.94 8.92 -31.78
C GLY A 188 22.70 10.17 -30.93
N ILE A 189 21.44 10.57 -30.69
CA ILE A 189 21.12 11.71 -29.84
C ILE A 189 20.21 11.21 -28.71
N GLU A 190 20.83 10.72 -27.63
CA GLU A 190 20.09 10.25 -26.47
C GLU A 190 19.27 11.39 -25.85
N CYS A 191 17.95 11.38 -26.08
CA CYS A 191 16.84 12.12 -25.46
C CYS A 191 16.61 11.92 -23.95
N SER A 192 17.18 12.65 -22.99
CA SER A 192 16.85 12.39 -21.56
C SER A 192 15.40 12.74 -21.19
N LEU A 193 14.70 13.50 -22.04
CA LEU A 193 13.29 13.86 -21.89
C LEU A 193 12.34 12.88 -22.58
N LEU A 194 12.88 11.96 -23.38
CA LEU A 194 12.11 10.93 -24.04
C LEU A 194 12.26 9.61 -23.28
N PRO A 195 11.20 8.81 -23.17
CA PRO A 195 11.31 7.53 -22.50
C PRO A 195 12.30 6.61 -23.23
N LYS A 196 13.14 5.92 -22.47
CA LYS A 196 14.09 4.93 -23.01
C LYS A 196 13.46 3.54 -22.99
N ILE A 197 13.45 2.87 -24.15
CA ILE A 197 12.97 1.50 -24.28
C ILE A 197 14.11 0.54 -23.91
N GLU A 198 13.98 -0.13 -22.77
CA GLU A 198 14.89 -1.20 -22.38
C GLU A 198 14.70 -2.41 -23.27
N THR A 199 15.81 -3.02 -23.65
CA THR A 199 15.84 -4.09 -24.64
C THR A 199 16.60 -5.28 -24.10
N LEU A 200 16.05 -6.47 -24.30
CA LEU A 200 16.55 -7.75 -23.82
C LEU A 200 17.08 -8.58 -24.98
N HIS A 201 18.13 -9.36 -24.72
CA HIS A 201 18.66 -10.32 -25.68
C HIS A 201 17.97 -11.66 -25.54
N HIS A 202 17.68 -12.31 -26.67
CA HIS A 202 17.15 -13.66 -26.71
C HIS A 202 17.75 -14.41 -27.89
N ASP A 203 18.26 -15.61 -27.60
CA ASP A 203 18.83 -16.49 -28.61
C ASP A 203 17.71 -17.39 -29.15
N LEU A 204 17.37 -17.20 -30.42
CA LEU A 204 16.23 -17.84 -31.07
C LEU A 204 16.67 -19.07 -31.86
N ALA A 205 16.19 -20.24 -31.48
CA ALA A 205 16.24 -21.43 -32.32
C ALA A 205 15.14 -21.35 -33.39
N LEU A 206 15.54 -21.06 -34.63
CA LEU A 206 14.61 -20.95 -35.75
C LEU A 206 14.05 -22.30 -36.24
N ASP A 207 14.52 -23.41 -35.67
CA ASP A 207 14.07 -24.76 -35.99
C ASP A 207 13.10 -25.26 -34.91
N GLY A 208 11.81 -25.34 -35.25
CA GLY A 208 10.83 -26.15 -34.53
C GLY A 208 9.65 -25.44 -33.85
N ARG A 209 9.75 -24.17 -33.45
CA ARG A 209 8.64 -23.50 -32.73
C ARG A 209 7.92 -22.46 -33.60
N ARG A 210 6.60 -22.63 -33.75
CA ARG A 210 5.70 -21.65 -34.37
C ARG A 210 5.47 -20.43 -33.47
N PHE A 211 5.55 -20.62 -32.16
CA PHE A 211 5.31 -19.59 -31.15
C PHE A 211 6.53 -19.42 -30.25
N ILE A 212 6.94 -18.17 -30.04
CA ILE A 212 8.10 -17.80 -29.24
C ILE A 212 7.59 -16.91 -28.10
N PRO A 213 7.46 -17.43 -26.87
CA PRO A 213 7.01 -16.65 -25.74
C PRO A 213 8.13 -15.70 -25.28
N LEU A 214 7.79 -14.42 -25.15
CA LEU A 214 8.65 -13.36 -24.65
C LEU A 214 7.93 -12.73 -23.46
N SER A 215 8.42 -12.94 -22.24
CA SER A 215 7.84 -12.32 -21.05
C SER A 215 8.92 -11.73 -20.17
N TYR A 216 8.69 -10.50 -19.72
CA TYR A 216 9.59 -9.81 -18.83
C TYR A 216 8.86 -8.71 -18.04
N ILE A 217 9.50 -8.23 -16.99
CA ILE A 217 9.05 -7.08 -16.21
C ILE A 217 9.98 -5.93 -16.54
N ASP A 218 9.41 -4.79 -16.93
CA ASP A 218 10.19 -3.60 -17.26
C ASP A 218 10.55 -2.78 -16.01
N ARG A 219 11.27 -1.68 -16.22
CA ARG A 219 11.63 -0.72 -15.17
C ARG A 219 10.43 -0.04 -14.47
N TYR A 220 9.26 -0.03 -15.11
CA TYR A 220 8.02 0.51 -14.54
C TYR A 220 7.27 -0.55 -13.71
N ALA A 221 7.83 -1.74 -13.56
CA ALA A 221 7.23 -2.93 -12.95
C ALA A 221 5.97 -3.42 -13.69
N VAL A 222 5.83 -3.06 -14.96
CA VAL A 222 4.80 -3.61 -15.85
C VAL A 222 5.29 -4.95 -16.38
N LYS A 223 4.46 -5.98 -16.25
CA LYS A 223 4.75 -7.32 -16.76
C LYS A 223 4.22 -7.43 -18.18
N TRP A 224 5.14 -7.56 -19.14
CA TRP A 224 4.81 -7.76 -20.54
C TRP A 224 4.73 -9.24 -20.87
N ASN A 225 3.62 -9.65 -21.46
CA ASN A 225 3.38 -11.03 -21.91
C ASN A 225 3.22 -11.01 -23.44
N LEU A 226 4.32 -11.21 -24.14
CA LEU A 226 4.41 -11.16 -25.58
C LEU A 226 4.61 -12.56 -26.15
N HIS A 227 4.18 -12.79 -27.38
CA HIS A 227 4.66 -13.92 -28.16
C HIS A 227 4.81 -13.55 -29.63
N LEU A 228 5.88 -14.04 -30.25
CA LEU A 228 6.06 -13.97 -31.69
C LEU A 228 5.46 -15.22 -32.31
N GLU A 229 4.55 -15.05 -33.26
CA GLU A 229 4.06 -16.14 -34.11
C GLU A 229 4.73 -16.05 -35.48
N ARG A 230 5.26 -17.19 -35.92
CA ARG A 230 5.83 -17.35 -37.26
C ARG A 230 4.81 -18.03 -38.18
N THR A 231 4.32 -17.29 -39.16
CA THR A 231 3.56 -17.82 -40.30
C THR A 231 4.32 -17.54 -41.60
N ASP A 232 3.61 -17.22 -42.69
CA ASP A 232 4.10 -16.46 -43.85
C ASP A 232 4.61 -15.05 -43.47
N LYS A 233 4.14 -14.53 -42.34
CA LYS A 233 4.50 -13.24 -41.75
C LYS A 233 5.09 -13.44 -40.36
N LEU A 234 5.75 -12.40 -39.84
CA LEU A 234 6.11 -12.34 -38.43
C LEU A 234 5.07 -11.53 -37.69
N LEU A 235 4.34 -12.17 -36.77
CA LEU A 235 3.31 -11.51 -35.96
C LEU A 235 3.80 -11.36 -34.52
N LEU A 236 3.49 -10.22 -33.92
CA LEU A 236 3.61 -9.96 -32.49
C LEU A 236 2.24 -10.01 -31.86
N HIS A 237 2.12 -10.77 -30.78
CA HIS A 237 0.92 -10.80 -29.97
C HIS A 237 1.25 -10.34 -28.56
N LEU A 238 0.41 -9.47 -28.02
CA LEU A 238 0.47 -8.96 -26.65
C LEU A 238 -0.77 -9.40 -25.88
N ASP A 239 -0.59 -10.12 -24.77
CA ASP A 239 -1.66 -10.44 -23.81
C ASP A 239 -1.83 -9.27 -22.83
N THR A 240 -3.03 -8.71 -22.81
CA THR A 240 -3.40 -7.50 -22.06
C THR A 240 -4.22 -7.80 -20.80
N LYS A 241 -4.47 -9.08 -20.45
CA LYS A 241 -5.32 -9.47 -19.32
C LYS A 241 -4.88 -8.89 -17.98
N GLU A 242 -3.57 -8.75 -17.77
CA GLU A 242 -3.00 -8.17 -16.54
C GLU A 242 -2.84 -6.64 -16.62
N MET A 243 -3.28 -5.99 -17.71
CA MET A 243 -3.01 -4.58 -18.05
C MET A 243 -4.29 -3.77 -18.34
N ILE A 244 -5.44 -4.20 -17.82
CA ILE A 244 -6.77 -3.63 -18.14
C ILE A 244 -6.87 -2.11 -17.87
N ASP A 245 -6.09 -1.60 -16.90
CA ASP A 245 -6.09 -0.18 -16.54
C ASP A 245 -4.91 0.61 -17.14
N LEU A 246 -4.00 -0.03 -17.86
CA LEU A 246 -2.84 0.63 -18.46
C LEU A 246 -3.21 1.17 -19.85
N ARG A 247 -3.01 2.47 -20.06
CA ARG A 247 -3.40 3.18 -21.30
C ARG A 247 -2.24 3.97 -21.88
N GLY A 248 -2.20 4.06 -23.20
CA GLY A 248 -1.26 4.90 -23.93
C GLY A 248 -0.67 4.22 -25.16
N ASN A 249 0.31 4.89 -25.76
CA ASN A 249 0.99 4.44 -26.97
C ASN A 249 2.37 3.90 -26.63
N PHE A 250 2.63 2.68 -27.08
CA PHE A 250 3.85 1.96 -26.81
C PHE A 250 4.55 1.63 -28.11
N LEU A 251 5.88 1.63 -28.07
CA LEU A 251 6.72 1.18 -29.17
C LEU A 251 7.31 -0.18 -28.81
N PHE A 252 7.07 -1.17 -29.66
CA PHE A 252 7.82 -2.41 -29.65
C PHE A 252 8.98 -2.32 -30.65
N VAL A 253 10.18 -2.62 -30.17
CA VAL A 253 11.41 -2.65 -30.94
C VAL A 253 11.89 -4.09 -31.01
N LEU A 254 12.23 -4.54 -32.21
CA LEU A 254 12.88 -5.83 -32.47
C LEU A 254 14.09 -5.59 -33.39
N GLU A 255 15.27 -5.92 -32.89
CA GLU A 255 16.53 -5.89 -33.62
C GLU A 255 17.00 -7.31 -33.88
N ILE A 256 17.32 -7.60 -35.14
CA ILE A 256 17.91 -8.87 -35.56
C ILE A 256 19.40 -8.60 -35.79
N LEU A 257 20.24 -9.28 -35.02
CA LEU A 257 21.69 -9.09 -35.07
C LEU A 257 22.31 -10.07 -36.08
N ASP A 258 22.91 -9.55 -37.15
CA ASP A 258 23.74 -10.31 -38.09
C ASP A 258 25.18 -10.47 -37.55
N ARG A 259 25.94 -11.46 -38.06
CA ARG A 259 27.36 -11.68 -37.70
C ARG A 259 28.28 -10.56 -38.16
N LEU A 260 27.90 -9.81 -39.19
CA LEU A 260 28.65 -8.64 -39.64
C LEU A 260 28.08 -7.39 -38.93
N PRO A 261 28.89 -6.64 -38.17
CA PRO A 261 28.42 -5.54 -37.30
C PRO A 261 27.79 -4.35 -38.03
N LEU A 262 27.75 -4.38 -39.37
CA LEU A 262 27.30 -3.30 -40.25
C LEU A 262 25.87 -3.48 -40.79
N LYS A 263 25.24 -4.66 -40.65
CA LYS A 263 23.84 -4.88 -41.04
C LYS A 263 23.01 -5.29 -39.83
N LYS A 264 22.19 -4.36 -39.34
CA LYS A 264 21.17 -4.61 -38.32
C LYS A 264 19.81 -4.36 -38.95
N THR A 265 18.90 -5.33 -38.85
CA THR A 265 17.50 -5.10 -39.21
C THR A 265 16.76 -4.70 -37.95
N ARG A 266 16.31 -3.45 -37.89
CA ARG A 266 15.51 -2.91 -36.78
C ARG A 266 14.07 -2.75 -37.24
N ILE A 267 13.15 -3.33 -36.48
CA ILE A 267 11.71 -3.24 -36.70
C ILE A 267 11.12 -2.50 -35.50
N VAL A 268 10.36 -1.43 -35.76
CA VAL A 268 9.66 -0.65 -34.73
C VAL A 268 8.18 -0.63 -35.07
N VAL A 269 7.34 -0.99 -34.10
CA VAL A 269 5.88 -1.05 -34.28
C VAL A 269 5.15 -0.39 -33.12
N SER A 270 4.20 0.48 -33.44
CA SER A 270 3.34 1.14 -32.46
C SER A 270 2.19 0.23 -32.00
N ILE A 271 1.96 0.23 -30.70
CA ILE A 271 0.94 -0.54 -29.99
C ILE A 271 0.15 0.46 -29.14
N GLU A 272 -1.10 0.66 -29.52
CA GLU A 272 -2.04 1.45 -28.73
C GLU A 272 -2.75 0.53 -27.74
N LEU A 273 -2.73 0.89 -26.44
CA LEU A 273 -3.53 0.26 -25.40
C LEU A 273 -4.79 1.10 -25.15
N PRO A 274 -5.95 0.70 -25.71
CA PRO A 274 -7.20 1.43 -25.56
C PRO A 274 -7.84 1.24 -24.18
N ALA A 275 -8.84 2.07 -23.90
CA ALA A 275 -9.60 2.06 -22.64
C ALA A 275 -10.45 0.80 -22.41
N ASP A 276 -10.94 0.17 -23.49
CA ASP A 276 -11.72 -1.06 -23.48
C ASP A 276 -10.90 -2.17 -24.14
N VAL A 277 -10.59 -3.22 -23.37
CA VAL A 277 -9.49 -4.12 -23.69
C VAL A 277 -9.99 -5.42 -24.33
N SER A 278 -9.62 -5.64 -25.60
CA SER A 278 -9.48 -7.00 -26.15
C SER A 278 -8.38 -7.72 -25.37
N HIS A 279 -8.60 -8.97 -24.94
CA HIS A 279 -7.61 -9.78 -24.20
C HIS A 279 -6.27 -10.00 -24.91
N GLN A 280 -6.20 -9.67 -26.20
CA GLN A 280 -5.00 -9.79 -27.01
C GLN A 280 -4.96 -8.71 -28.09
N ILE A 281 -3.76 -8.18 -28.33
CA ILE A 281 -3.44 -7.28 -29.44
C ILE A 281 -2.45 -7.97 -30.37
N THR A 282 -2.75 -7.99 -31.67
CA THR A 282 -1.87 -8.55 -32.70
C THR A 282 -1.35 -7.44 -33.60
N ARG A 283 -0.06 -7.49 -33.94
CA ARG A 283 0.61 -6.58 -34.88
C ARG A 283 1.49 -7.36 -35.85
N VAL A 284 1.54 -6.91 -37.09
CA VAL A 284 2.43 -7.48 -38.11
C VAL A 284 3.78 -6.79 -37.99
N LEU A 285 4.84 -7.55 -37.74
CA LEU A 285 6.22 -7.04 -37.66
C LEU A 285 6.92 -7.05 -39.03
N SER A 286 6.68 -8.09 -39.83
CA SER A 286 7.20 -8.18 -41.21
C SER A 286 6.23 -8.94 -42.09
N ASN A 287 6.03 -8.44 -43.31
CA ASN A 287 5.26 -9.11 -44.36
C ASN A 287 6.08 -10.14 -45.14
N ASP A 288 7.40 -10.16 -44.97
CA ASP A 288 8.31 -11.09 -45.63
C ASP A 288 9.29 -11.69 -44.62
N PHE A 289 9.03 -12.94 -44.22
CA PHE A 289 9.89 -13.69 -43.30
C PHE A 289 11.16 -14.24 -43.99
N SER A 290 11.26 -14.15 -45.31
CA SER A 290 12.39 -14.69 -46.09
C SER A 290 13.71 -13.99 -45.76
N GLN A 291 13.66 -12.70 -45.39
CA GLN A 291 14.84 -11.92 -44.98
C GLN A 291 15.48 -12.43 -43.67
N LEU A 292 14.68 -12.98 -42.76
CA LEU A 292 15.13 -13.61 -41.51
C LEU A 292 15.75 -14.99 -41.73
N GLN A 293 15.32 -15.71 -42.78
CA GLN A 293 15.90 -17.01 -43.14
C GLN A 293 17.29 -16.86 -43.76
N ASN A 294 17.55 -15.80 -44.53
CA ASN A 294 18.87 -15.53 -45.09
C ASN A 294 19.94 -15.29 -43.99
N ALA A 295 19.54 -14.78 -42.82
CA ALA A 295 20.42 -14.61 -41.66
C ALA A 295 20.84 -15.95 -41.02
N LYS A 296 20.10 -17.07 -41.24
CA LYS A 296 20.52 -18.41 -40.80
C LYS A 296 21.83 -18.85 -41.43
N SER A 297 22.08 -18.45 -42.68
CA SER A 297 23.21 -18.92 -43.49
C SER A 297 24.58 -18.54 -42.91
N HIS A 298 24.61 -17.68 -41.89
CA HIS A 298 25.83 -17.19 -41.29
C HIS A 298 26.12 -17.77 -39.90
N THR A 299 25.20 -18.41 -39.18
CA THR A 299 25.45 -18.92 -37.81
C THR A 299 25.80 -20.42 -37.74
N LYS A 300 26.96 -20.75 -37.13
CA LYS A 300 27.48 -22.13 -36.95
C LYS A 300 26.56 -23.02 -36.10
N ASP A 301 25.69 -22.42 -35.28
CA ASP A 301 24.83 -23.12 -34.31
C ASP A 301 23.33 -23.07 -34.67
N GLY A 302 22.94 -22.48 -35.82
CA GLY A 302 21.54 -22.37 -36.24
C GLY A 302 20.65 -21.41 -35.40
N LEU A 303 21.24 -20.73 -34.41
CA LEU A 303 20.57 -19.75 -33.55
C LEU A 303 20.67 -18.33 -34.15
N VAL A 304 19.60 -17.54 -34.02
CA VAL A 304 19.56 -16.11 -34.37
C VAL A 304 19.39 -15.29 -33.10
N ARG A 305 20.32 -14.37 -32.84
CA ARG A 305 20.21 -13.49 -31.68
C ARG A 305 19.31 -12.31 -32.01
N ILE A 306 18.22 -12.19 -31.27
CA ILE A 306 17.32 -11.05 -31.33
C ILE A 306 17.50 -10.18 -30.10
N LYS A 307 17.24 -8.89 -30.25
CA LYS A 307 17.13 -7.94 -29.15
C LYS A 307 15.77 -7.28 -29.24
N TYR A 308 14.98 -7.29 -28.17
CA TYR A 308 13.60 -6.81 -28.20
C TYR A 308 13.23 -6.04 -26.96
N GLY A 309 12.27 -5.13 -27.08
CA GLY A 309 11.75 -4.35 -25.97
C GLY A 309 10.46 -3.64 -26.34
N ILE A 310 9.59 -3.45 -25.36
CA ILE A 310 8.42 -2.59 -25.42
C ILE A 310 8.55 -1.51 -24.35
N GLY A 311 8.19 -0.28 -24.70
CA GLY A 311 8.20 0.85 -23.78
C GLY A 311 7.31 1.98 -24.26
N PRO A 312 7.06 2.98 -23.40
CA PRO A 312 6.22 4.12 -23.72
C PRO A 312 6.82 4.95 -24.87
N GLU A 313 5.96 5.36 -25.81
CA GLU A 313 6.33 6.25 -26.91
C GLU A 313 6.61 7.68 -26.44
N ASP A 314 5.88 8.11 -25.41
CA ASP A 314 5.85 9.50 -24.96
C ASP A 314 5.80 9.61 -23.40
N PRO A 315 6.13 10.78 -22.84
CA PRO A 315 6.15 11.00 -21.39
C PRO A 315 4.79 10.85 -20.69
N ILE A 316 3.67 11.05 -21.39
CA ILE A 316 2.32 10.85 -20.83
C ILE A 316 2.08 9.35 -20.67
N THR A 317 2.42 8.55 -21.67
CA THR A 317 2.35 7.09 -21.56
C THR A 317 3.31 6.56 -20.48
N GLU A 318 4.51 7.13 -20.35
CA GLU A 318 5.43 6.81 -19.26
C GLU A 318 4.83 7.10 -17.87
N ARG A 319 4.21 8.27 -17.70
CA ARG A 319 3.48 8.61 -16.48
C ARG A 319 2.36 7.60 -16.17
N ASN A 320 1.60 7.19 -17.19
CA ASN A 320 0.54 6.20 -17.03
C ASN A 320 1.07 4.85 -16.53
N CYS A 321 2.27 4.44 -16.95
CA CYS A 321 2.93 3.23 -16.44
C CYS A 321 3.19 3.31 -14.93
N TYR A 322 3.71 4.44 -14.45
CA TYR A 322 3.92 4.67 -13.02
C TYR A 322 2.61 4.73 -12.24
N GLU A 323 1.59 5.40 -12.76
CA GLU A 323 0.27 5.49 -12.13
C GLU A 323 -0.41 4.12 -12.02
N PHE A 324 -0.34 3.31 -13.08
CA PHE A 324 -0.83 1.94 -13.10
C PHE A 324 -0.19 1.09 -11.99
N THR A 325 1.14 1.09 -11.91
CA THR A 325 1.88 0.35 -10.88
C THR A 325 1.56 0.88 -9.47
N LEU A 326 1.48 2.19 -9.28
CA LEU A 326 1.12 2.81 -8.01
C LEU A 326 -0.29 2.39 -7.56
N GLN A 327 -1.24 2.33 -8.48
CA GLN A 327 -2.60 1.90 -8.20
C GLN A 327 -2.64 0.44 -7.72
N LYS A 328 -1.86 -0.45 -8.33
CA LYS A 328 -1.71 -1.85 -7.90
C LYS A 328 -1.21 -1.94 -6.44
N TYR A 329 -0.22 -1.13 -6.08
CA TYR A 329 0.28 -1.07 -4.70
C TYR A 329 -0.74 -0.46 -3.73
N ARG A 330 -1.47 0.60 -4.12
CA ARG A 330 -2.55 1.19 -3.32
C ARG A 330 -3.66 0.18 -3.04
N ASN A 331 -4.05 -0.62 -4.05
CA ASN A 331 -5.04 -1.68 -3.89
C ASN A 331 -4.55 -2.75 -2.91
N LYS A 332 -3.28 -3.16 -3.02
CA LYS A 332 -2.68 -4.11 -2.08
C LYS A 332 -2.64 -3.57 -0.65
N LEU A 333 -2.27 -2.30 -0.47
CA LEU A 333 -2.27 -1.64 0.84
C LEU A 333 -3.67 -1.52 1.44
N ARG A 334 -4.70 -1.24 0.62
CA ARG A 334 -6.10 -1.26 1.06
C ARG A 334 -6.50 -2.65 1.54
N SER A 335 -6.24 -3.70 0.76
CA SER A 335 -6.50 -5.09 1.16
C SER A 335 -5.89 -5.42 2.52
N VAL A 336 -4.61 -5.10 2.72
CA VAL A 336 -3.90 -5.36 3.98
C VAL A 336 -4.47 -4.53 5.13
N ARG A 337 -4.87 -3.27 4.87
CA ARG A 337 -5.51 -2.42 5.87
C ARG A 337 -6.88 -2.98 6.26
N ASP A 338 -7.68 -3.41 5.30
CA ASP A 338 -9.02 -3.96 5.52
C ASP A 338 -8.93 -5.26 6.31
N GLU A 339 -7.98 -6.14 5.96
CA GLU A 339 -7.61 -7.30 6.77
C GLU A 339 -7.25 -6.86 8.19
N MET A 340 -6.33 -5.91 8.37
CA MET A 340 -5.93 -5.43 9.70
C MET A 340 -7.09 -4.83 10.52
N ILE A 341 -8.06 -4.18 9.88
CA ILE A 341 -9.28 -3.68 10.52
C ILE A 341 -10.16 -4.85 10.96
N GLU A 342 -10.30 -5.90 10.16
CA GLU A 342 -11.02 -7.13 10.54
C GLU A 342 -10.40 -7.75 11.80
N TRP A 343 -9.07 -7.87 11.87
CA TRP A 343 -8.37 -8.41 13.04
C TRP A 343 -8.54 -7.56 14.30
N LYS A 344 -8.66 -6.22 14.17
CA LYS A 344 -8.92 -5.32 15.31
C LYS A 344 -10.32 -5.50 15.93
N LYS A 345 -11.25 -6.17 15.24
CA LYS A 345 -12.59 -6.46 15.77
C LYS A 345 -12.58 -7.63 16.76
N TYR A 346 -11.53 -8.44 16.77
CA TYR A 346 -11.40 -9.57 17.68
C TYR A 346 -10.47 -9.21 18.85
N ASN A 347 -10.83 -9.68 20.04
CA ASN A 347 -9.89 -9.74 21.15
C ASN A 347 -9.01 -10.98 20.95
N ILE A 348 -7.70 -10.79 20.83
CA ILE A 348 -6.77 -11.84 20.42
C ILE A 348 -5.99 -12.38 21.62
N GLY A 349 -6.01 -13.70 21.78
CA GLY A 349 -5.14 -14.45 22.70
C GLY A 349 -4.07 -15.22 21.95
N HIS A 350 -2.95 -15.48 22.64
CA HIS A 350 -1.79 -16.18 22.09
C HIS A 350 -1.40 -17.38 22.96
N LEU A 351 -0.88 -18.42 22.31
CA LEU A 351 -0.27 -19.57 22.96
C LEU A 351 1.00 -19.96 22.20
N ILE A 352 2.13 -19.90 22.88
CA ILE A 352 3.40 -20.44 22.40
C ILE A 352 3.60 -21.78 23.09
N MET A 353 3.71 -22.84 22.29
CA MET A 353 3.90 -24.19 22.80
C MET A 353 5.37 -24.59 22.62
N GLU A 354 6.09 -24.71 23.75
CA GLU A 354 7.55 -24.91 23.75
C GLU A 354 7.96 -26.38 23.68
N VAL A 355 7.07 -27.30 24.07
CA VAL A 355 7.32 -28.75 24.04
C VAL A 355 6.51 -29.36 22.90
N CYS A 356 7.11 -29.39 21.70
CA CYS A 356 6.49 -30.00 20.53
C CYS A 356 7.06 -31.42 20.29
N PRO A 357 6.23 -32.48 20.27
CA PRO A 357 6.67 -33.78 19.82
C PRO A 357 7.08 -33.71 18.34
N SER A 358 8.21 -34.31 17.99
CA SER A 358 8.61 -34.51 16.60
C SER A 358 7.60 -35.40 15.87
N SER A 359 7.46 -35.21 14.55
CA SER A 359 6.60 -36.04 13.71
C SER A 359 6.91 -37.54 13.91
N GLY A 360 5.86 -38.34 14.16
CA GLY A 360 5.97 -39.78 14.47
C GLY A 360 6.19 -40.14 15.95
N SER A 361 6.38 -39.16 16.84
CA SER A 361 6.51 -39.40 18.28
C SER A 361 5.19 -39.80 18.95
N LYS A 362 5.25 -40.77 19.87
CA LYS A 362 4.12 -41.16 20.74
C LYS A 362 3.95 -40.25 21.96
N LEU A 363 4.83 -39.25 22.14
CA LEU A 363 4.73 -38.30 23.24
C LEU A 363 3.46 -37.46 23.12
N THR A 364 2.73 -37.38 24.22
CA THR A 364 1.58 -36.50 24.39
C THR A 364 2.05 -35.16 24.94
N ALA A 365 1.68 -34.07 24.29
CA ALA A 365 1.91 -32.71 24.80
C ALA A 365 0.56 -32.04 25.08
N LEU A 366 0.49 -31.27 26.16
CA LEU A 366 -0.70 -30.52 26.54
C LEU A 366 -0.29 -29.18 27.14
N GLN A 367 -0.78 -28.09 26.56
CA GLN A 367 -0.52 -26.75 27.06
C GLN A 367 -1.78 -25.88 27.00
N GLN A 368 -1.84 -24.90 27.88
CA GLN A 368 -2.92 -23.93 27.95
C GLN A 368 -2.35 -22.53 27.79
N SER A 369 -3.09 -21.67 27.09
CA SER A 369 -2.77 -20.26 26.96
C SER A 369 -2.93 -19.55 28.29
N PRO A 370 -2.28 -18.39 28.49
CA PRO A 370 -2.78 -17.40 29.44
C PRO A 370 -4.24 -17.09 29.14
N ALA A 371 -5.00 -16.72 30.17
CA ALA A 371 -6.37 -16.33 29.95
C ALA A 371 -6.44 -14.93 29.34
N MET A 372 -7.18 -14.81 28.25
CA MET A 372 -7.47 -13.55 27.59
C MET A 372 -8.81 -13.01 28.10
N ILE A 373 -8.91 -11.71 28.35
CA ILE A 373 -10.17 -11.06 28.74
C ILE A 373 -10.62 -10.22 27.55
N ASP A 374 -11.83 -10.45 27.07
CA ASP A 374 -12.39 -9.68 25.96
C ASP A 374 -12.93 -8.30 26.41
N ALA A 375 -13.37 -7.49 25.45
CA ALA A 375 -13.91 -6.15 25.72
C ALA A 375 -15.14 -6.15 26.66
N ASN A 376 -15.83 -7.28 26.79
CA ASN A 376 -17.00 -7.45 27.66
C ASN A 376 -16.63 -8.01 29.05
N GLY A 377 -15.32 -8.16 29.34
CA GLY A 377 -14.84 -8.72 30.60
C GLY A 377 -14.95 -10.24 30.69
N VAL A 378 -15.24 -10.94 29.59
CA VAL A 378 -15.35 -12.41 29.57
C VAL A 378 -13.97 -13.01 29.41
N ARG A 379 -13.66 -13.98 30.26
CA ARG A 379 -12.36 -14.67 30.28
C ARG A 379 -12.40 -15.89 29.35
N TRP A 380 -11.41 -15.99 28.48
CA TRP A 380 -11.26 -17.03 27.46
C TRP A 380 -9.89 -17.72 27.57
N GLN A 381 -9.84 -19.01 27.27
CA GLN A 381 -8.59 -19.76 27.29
C GLN A 381 -8.55 -20.81 26.19
N LEU A 382 -7.42 -20.90 25.50
CA LEU A 382 -7.16 -21.95 24.51
C LEU A 382 -6.31 -23.05 25.16
N LYS A 383 -6.75 -24.29 25.02
CA LYS A 383 -5.99 -25.49 25.39
C LYS A 383 -5.66 -26.26 24.12
N VAL A 384 -4.39 -26.61 23.95
CA VAL A 384 -3.93 -27.42 22.82
C VAL A 384 -3.39 -28.75 23.34
N SER A 385 -3.76 -29.84 22.68
CA SER A 385 -3.31 -31.20 23.00
C SER A 385 -2.82 -31.92 21.75
N ILE A 386 -1.56 -32.33 21.76
CA ILE A 386 -0.98 -33.18 20.72
C ILE A 386 -0.98 -34.62 21.19
N ASN A 387 -1.49 -35.54 20.35
CA ASN A 387 -1.54 -36.97 20.66
C ASN A 387 -2.20 -37.27 22.03
N GLY A 388 -3.22 -36.49 22.39
CA GLY A 388 -3.97 -36.62 23.64
C GLY A 388 -5.09 -37.65 23.58
N LYS A 389 -5.79 -37.82 24.71
CA LYS A 389 -6.98 -38.69 24.80
C LYS A 389 -8.09 -38.15 23.89
N GLY A 390 -8.40 -38.87 22.81
CA GLY A 390 -9.36 -38.45 21.79
C GLY A 390 -8.75 -37.65 20.62
N THR A 391 -7.44 -37.42 20.62
CA THR A 391 -6.72 -36.68 19.56
C THR A 391 -5.47 -37.44 19.09
N LYS A 392 -5.48 -38.78 19.14
CA LYS A 392 -4.35 -39.61 18.68
C LYS A 392 -4.05 -39.35 17.20
N GLY A 393 -2.82 -38.98 16.88
CA GLY A 393 -2.39 -38.63 15.51
C GLY A 393 -2.74 -37.20 15.09
N PHE A 394 -3.41 -36.43 15.95
CA PHE A 394 -3.87 -35.08 15.68
C PHE A 394 -3.47 -34.10 16.78
N VAL A 395 -3.48 -32.83 16.40
CA VAL A 395 -3.54 -31.69 17.31
C VAL A 395 -5.02 -31.39 17.58
N GLY A 396 -5.39 -31.44 18.85
CA GLY A 396 -6.66 -30.96 19.35
C GLY A 396 -6.54 -29.52 19.84
N ALA A 397 -7.48 -28.67 19.46
CA ALA A 397 -7.61 -27.32 19.97
C ALA A 397 -8.96 -27.16 20.70
N PHE A 398 -8.92 -26.64 21.92
CA PHE A 398 -10.08 -26.53 22.79
C PHE A 398 -10.18 -25.10 23.32
N LEU A 399 -11.19 -24.36 22.88
CA LEU A 399 -11.40 -22.98 23.28
C LEU A 399 -12.52 -22.94 24.33
N THR A 400 -12.20 -22.45 25.51
CA THR A 400 -13.09 -22.46 26.68
C THR A 400 -13.46 -21.04 27.10
N LYS A 401 -14.76 -20.80 27.26
CA LYS A 401 -15.29 -19.64 27.98
C LYS A 401 -15.20 -19.92 29.48
N CYS A 402 -14.40 -19.15 30.20
CA CYS A 402 -14.15 -19.35 31.62
C CYS A 402 -15.16 -18.61 32.52
N THR A 403 -15.76 -17.52 32.03
CA THR A 403 -16.75 -16.74 32.79
C THR A 403 -18.17 -17.28 32.55
N PRO A 404 -18.89 -17.79 33.57
CA PRO A 404 -20.19 -18.45 33.35
C PRO A 404 -21.37 -17.50 33.14
N GLN A 405 -21.25 -16.22 33.50
CA GLN A 405 -22.40 -15.30 33.66
C GLN A 405 -22.74 -14.48 32.40
N CYS A 406 -21.88 -14.46 31.38
CA CYS A 406 -22.03 -13.58 30.21
C CYS A 406 -22.37 -14.39 28.96
N GLY A 407 -23.63 -14.81 28.82
CA GLY A 407 -24.13 -15.57 27.67
C GLY A 407 -24.20 -14.74 26.38
N GLY A 408 -24.08 -15.37 25.20
CA GLY A 408 -24.28 -14.68 23.92
C GLY A 408 -23.71 -15.41 22.71
N TRP A 409 -23.92 -14.83 21.52
CA TRP A 409 -23.30 -15.28 20.27
C TRP A 409 -21.90 -14.68 20.13
N TYR A 410 -20.94 -15.52 19.79
CA TYR A 410 -19.56 -15.11 19.59
C TYR A 410 -19.02 -15.67 18.29
N ASP A 411 -18.47 -14.78 17.47
CA ASP A 411 -17.53 -15.13 16.43
C ASP A 411 -16.19 -15.50 17.07
N PHE A 412 -15.62 -16.62 16.63
CA PHE A 412 -14.32 -17.06 17.09
C PHE A 412 -13.45 -17.61 15.96
N PHE A 413 -12.14 -17.53 16.17
CA PHE A 413 -11.19 -18.28 15.36
C PHE A 413 -10.10 -18.92 16.21
N ILE A 414 -9.54 -20.02 15.70
CA ILE A 414 -8.32 -20.65 16.21
C ILE A 414 -7.38 -20.82 15.02
N GLU A 415 -6.16 -20.33 15.18
CA GLU A 415 -5.15 -20.25 14.15
C GLU A 415 -3.84 -20.87 14.65
N LEU A 416 -3.24 -21.73 13.84
CA LEU A 416 -1.84 -22.12 13.95
C LEU A 416 -1.04 -21.34 12.91
N VAL A 417 -0.08 -20.55 13.41
CA VAL A 417 0.71 -19.60 12.62
C VAL A 417 1.88 -20.33 11.95
N HIS A 418 2.06 -20.12 10.66
CA HIS A 418 3.20 -20.62 9.91
C HIS A 418 4.34 -19.58 9.96
N PRO A 419 5.58 -19.97 10.29
CA PRO A 419 6.64 -19.02 10.63
C PRO A 419 7.10 -18.13 9.47
N ARG A 420 6.91 -18.57 8.22
CA ARG A 420 7.41 -17.88 7.01
C ARG A 420 6.32 -17.30 6.11
N SER A 421 5.05 -17.62 6.35
CA SER A 421 3.99 -17.27 5.38
C SER A 421 2.60 -17.33 6.00
N GLU A 422 1.98 -16.17 6.18
CA GLU A 422 0.61 -16.07 6.72
C GLU A 422 -0.44 -16.80 5.86
N ARG A 423 -0.22 -16.89 4.54
CA ARG A 423 -1.11 -17.64 3.63
C ARG A 423 -1.14 -19.14 3.91
N GLN A 424 -0.16 -19.66 4.62
CA GLN A 424 -0.07 -21.07 5.01
C GLN A 424 -0.56 -21.31 6.45
N ASN A 425 -1.03 -20.28 7.14
CA ASN A 425 -1.63 -20.44 8.46
C ASN A 425 -2.81 -21.40 8.39
N ARG A 426 -2.92 -22.27 9.39
CA ARG A 426 -4.08 -23.16 9.52
C ARG A 426 -5.09 -22.47 10.41
N VAL A 427 -6.21 -22.02 9.82
CA VAL A 427 -7.25 -21.27 10.53
C VAL A 427 -8.55 -22.06 10.54
N PHE A 428 -9.21 -22.11 11.71
CA PHE A 428 -10.59 -22.50 11.87
C PHE A 428 -11.38 -21.28 12.37
N LYS A 429 -12.47 -20.94 11.68
CA LYS A 429 -13.40 -19.86 12.08
C LYS A 429 -14.79 -20.45 12.31
N GLY A 430 -15.55 -19.88 13.23
CA GLY A 430 -16.94 -20.26 13.46
C GLY A 430 -17.67 -19.23 14.32
N CYS A 431 -18.99 -19.36 14.40
CA CYS A 431 -19.85 -18.62 15.31
C CYS A 431 -20.58 -19.62 16.21
N HIS A 432 -20.63 -19.36 17.52
CA HIS A 432 -21.25 -20.25 18.50
C HIS A 432 -21.93 -19.45 19.62
N GLN A 433 -23.07 -19.94 20.08
CA GLN A 433 -23.78 -19.39 21.24
C GLN A 433 -23.23 -20.00 22.52
N PHE A 434 -22.48 -19.22 23.30
CA PHE A 434 -21.91 -19.69 24.56
C PHE A 434 -22.82 -19.29 25.72
N GLU A 435 -23.58 -20.22 26.28
CA GLU A 435 -24.46 -19.92 27.42
C GLU A 435 -23.68 -19.93 28.74
N LYS A 436 -23.11 -21.07 29.13
CA LYS A 436 -22.40 -21.27 30.41
C LYS A 436 -20.88 -21.37 30.21
N GLN A 437 -20.22 -22.17 31.05
CA GLN A 437 -18.81 -22.55 30.90
C GLN A 437 -18.68 -23.65 29.83
N GLU A 438 -18.80 -23.23 28.57
CA GLU A 438 -18.74 -24.12 27.41
C GLU A 438 -17.35 -24.14 26.77
N THR A 439 -17.06 -25.23 26.06
CA THR A 439 -15.79 -25.43 25.36
C THR A 439 -16.05 -25.94 23.96
N ILE A 440 -15.56 -25.20 22.96
CA ILE A 440 -15.46 -25.69 21.59
C ILE A 440 -14.32 -26.70 21.51
N LYS A 441 -14.62 -27.88 20.95
CA LYS A 441 -13.66 -29.00 20.88
C LYS A 441 -13.34 -29.33 19.43
N LEU A 442 -12.16 -28.92 18.97
CA LEU A 442 -11.63 -29.30 17.66
C LEU A 442 -10.62 -30.43 17.86
N GLN A 443 -11.11 -31.66 18.00
CA GLN A 443 -10.27 -32.84 18.28
C GLN A 443 -9.30 -33.19 17.14
N GLN A 444 -9.64 -32.81 15.92
CA GLN A 444 -8.84 -33.05 14.71
C GLN A 444 -8.54 -31.73 13.98
N PHE A 445 -8.02 -30.75 14.71
CA PHE A 445 -7.70 -29.44 14.14
C PHE A 445 -6.62 -29.52 13.04
N MET A 446 -5.58 -30.34 13.30
CA MET A 446 -4.50 -30.60 12.36
C MET A 446 -3.89 -31.98 12.57
N ALA A 447 -3.48 -32.67 11.49
CA ALA A 447 -2.74 -33.91 11.63
C ALA A 447 -1.28 -33.64 12.05
N VAL A 448 -0.77 -34.44 13.00
CA VAL A 448 0.58 -34.27 13.57
C VAL A 448 1.68 -34.35 12.50
N VAL A 449 1.46 -35.14 11.45
CA VAL A 449 2.39 -35.33 10.34
C VAL A 449 2.75 -34.05 9.58
N PHE A 450 1.94 -32.99 9.71
CA PHE A 450 2.17 -31.71 9.06
C PHE A 450 2.78 -30.65 9.97
N LEU A 451 2.99 -30.96 11.27
CA LEU A 451 3.46 -29.98 12.24
C LEU A 451 4.88 -29.47 11.98
N ASP A 452 5.75 -30.28 11.38
CA ASP A 452 7.14 -29.89 11.10
C ASP A 452 7.22 -28.62 10.22
N LYS A 453 6.20 -28.36 9.40
CA LYS A 453 6.12 -27.14 8.57
C LYS A 453 5.78 -25.87 9.37
N PHE A 454 5.23 -26.03 10.56
CA PHE A 454 4.74 -24.94 11.42
C PHE A 454 5.64 -24.69 12.63
N GLN A 455 6.66 -25.53 12.83
CA GLN A 455 7.63 -25.37 13.91
C GLN A 455 8.67 -24.31 13.54
N ASP A 456 8.99 -23.46 14.51
CA ASP A 456 10.15 -22.55 14.46
C ASP A 456 11.00 -22.78 15.71
N ASN A 457 12.24 -23.22 15.55
CA ASN A 457 13.12 -23.61 16.67
C ASN A 457 12.47 -24.57 17.70
N GLY A 458 11.58 -25.45 17.24
CA GLY A 458 10.88 -26.42 18.09
C GLY A 458 9.62 -25.89 18.80
N THR A 459 9.23 -24.64 18.58
CA THR A 459 7.99 -24.06 19.14
C THR A 459 6.85 -24.04 18.12
N LEU A 460 5.62 -24.09 18.61
CA LEU A 460 4.41 -23.85 17.80
C LEU A 460 3.68 -22.61 18.31
N HIS A 461 3.22 -21.78 17.38
CA HIS A 461 2.56 -20.51 17.68
C HIS A 461 1.08 -20.59 17.33
N PHE A 462 0.22 -20.55 18.34
CA PHE A 462 -1.23 -20.47 18.18
C PHE A 462 -1.74 -19.07 18.50
N ARG A 463 -2.77 -18.67 17.75
CA ARG A 463 -3.57 -17.47 17.97
C ARG A 463 -5.03 -17.87 18.04
N PHE A 464 -5.81 -17.17 18.85
CA PHE A 464 -7.26 -17.29 18.83
C PHE A 464 -7.88 -15.93 19.03
N GLY A 465 -9.05 -15.70 18.43
CA GLY A 465 -9.76 -14.45 18.58
C GLY A 465 -11.20 -14.68 18.95
N ILE A 466 -11.75 -13.75 19.74
CA ILE A 466 -13.15 -13.73 20.15
C ILE A 466 -13.75 -12.36 19.89
N LYS A 467 -14.94 -12.34 19.32
CA LYS A 467 -15.76 -11.15 19.14
C LYS A 467 -17.21 -11.52 19.47
N MET A 468 -17.85 -10.76 20.35
CA MET A 468 -19.28 -10.89 20.57
C MET A 468 -20.03 -10.33 19.35
N GLU A 469 -21.03 -11.05 18.86
CA GLU A 469 -21.97 -10.47 17.90
C GLU A 469 -22.87 -9.48 18.64
N ASP A 470 -23.10 -8.33 18.00
CA ASP A 470 -23.95 -7.25 18.54
C ASP A 470 -25.44 -7.63 18.52
#